data_AF-A0A450W2N5-F1
#
_entry.id   AF-A0A450W2N5-F1
#
_cell.length_a   1.000
_cell.length_b   1.000
_cell.length_c   1.000
_cell.angle_alpha   90.00
_cell.angle_beta   90.00
_cell.angle_gamma   90.00
#
_symmetry.space_group_name_H-M   'P 1'
#
loop_
_entity.id
_entity.type
_entity.pdbx_description
1 polymer ?
#
loop_
_entity_poly.entity_id
_entity_poly.type
_entity_poly.pdbx_seq_one_letter_code
_entity_poly.pdbx_strand_id
1 'polypeptide(L)' 'MQITDVMQITDVPDSARFIVDKEGKPTSVILDRDGGEAIISLLEDREDIQIARQRSRKWRTGEGWTPWEQFEKALDADAL' A
#
# COMPACT_ATOMS: atom_id res chain seq x y z
N MET A 1 -0.50 13.23 -24.26
CA MET A 1 -0.58 12.36 -23.07
C MET A 1 0.55 12.77 -22.15
N GLN A 2 0.28 13.61 -21.15
CA GLN A 2 1.30 13.96 -20.17
C GLN A 2 1.42 12.78 -19.20
N ILE A 3 2.59 12.14 -19.20
CA ILE A 3 2.97 11.24 -18.13
C ILE A 3 3.19 12.18 -16.94
N THR A 4 2.26 12.18 -15.99
CA THR A 4 2.49 12.83 -14.69
C THR A 4 3.64 12.09 -14.03
N ASP A 5 4.75 12.78 -13.85
CA ASP A 5 5.92 12.24 -13.16
C ASP A 5 5.52 11.95 -11.71
N VAL A 6 5.42 10.67 -11.35
CA VAL A 6 5.01 10.26 -10.00
C VAL A 6 6.26 10.27 -9.13
N MET A 7 6.26 11.10 -8.08
CA MET A 7 7.36 11.20 -7.11
C MET A 7 7.71 9.80 -6.58
N GLN A 8 8.98 9.43 -6.64
CA GLN A 8 9.44 8.18 -6.05
C GLN A 8 9.67 8.36 -4.56
N ILE A 9 9.54 7.27 -3.79
CA ILE A 9 9.76 7.33 -2.34
C ILE A 9 11.18 7.81 -1.96
N THR A 10 12.14 7.64 -2.86
CA THR A 10 13.53 8.11 -2.70
C THR A 10 13.65 9.63 -2.75
N ASP A 11 12.66 10.32 -3.31
CA ASP A 11 12.68 11.77 -3.53
C ASP A 11 11.98 12.51 -2.38
N VAL A 12 11.17 11.80 -1.60
CA VAL A 12 10.41 12.34 -0.46
C VAL A 12 11.29 12.99 0.62
N PRO A 13 12.49 12.47 0.97
CA PRO A 13 13.34 13.13 1.96
C PRO A 13 13.75 14.56 1.57
N ASP A 14 13.88 14.84 0.26
CA ASP A 14 14.32 16.14 -0.24
C ASP A 14 13.20 17.19 -0.19
N SER A 15 11.93 16.77 -0.22
CA SER A 15 10.76 17.65 -0.10
C SER A 15 10.23 17.78 1.33
N ALA A 16 10.66 16.90 2.23
CA ALA A 16 10.20 16.84 3.61
C ALA A 16 10.65 18.03 4.48
N ARG A 17 9.72 18.60 5.24
CA ARG A 17 10.02 19.63 6.26
C ARG A 17 9.69 19.12 7.65
N PHE A 18 10.69 18.96 8.50
CA PHE A 18 10.52 18.50 9.85
C PHE A 18 10.17 19.65 10.81
N ILE A 19 9.13 19.43 11.61
CA ILE A 19 8.81 20.27 12.77
C ILE A 19 9.50 19.64 13.98
N VAL A 20 10.26 20.44 14.71
CA VAL A 20 11.06 20.00 15.87
C VAL A 20 10.57 20.61 17.18
N ASP A 21 10.82 19.93 18.29
CA ASP A 21 10.61 20.47 19.63
C ASP A 21 11.73 21.45 20.05
N LYS A 22 11.67 21.92 21.30
CA LYS A 22 12.66 22.88 21.85
C LYS A 22 14.06 22.29 22.00
N GLU A 23 14.19 20.97 22.03
CA GLU A 23 15.46 20.25 22.04
C GLU A 23 15.98 19.94 20.62
N GLY A 24 15.22 20.32 19.57
CA GLY A 24 15.57 20.07 18.18
C GLY A 24 15.21 18.66 17.70
N LYS A 25 14.39 17.91 18.45
CA LYS A 25 13.96 16.57 18.07
C LYS A 25 12.74 16.64 17.14
N PRO A 26 12.73 15.94 15.99
CA PRO A 26 11.56 15.89 15.11
C PRO A 26 10.34 15.32 15.81
N THR A 27 9.20 16.02 15.67
CA THR A 27 7.90 15.65 16.24
C THR A 27 6.85 15.39 15.17
N SER A 28 6.97 16.07 14.02
CA SER A 28 6.13 15.83 12.84
C SER A 28 6.86 16.22 11.56
N VAL A 29 6.29 15.84 10.42
CA VAL A 29 6.80 16.18 9.09
C VAL A 29 5.66 16.77 8.27
N ILE A 30 5.96 17.83 7.54
CA ILE A 30 5.10 18.36 6.48
C ILE A 30 5.62 17.82 5.16
N LEU A 31 4.73 17.21 4.40
CA LEU A 31 4.95 16.71 3.06
C LEU A 31 4.03 17.44 2.10
N ASP A 32 4.44 17.54 0.83
CA ASP A 32 3.49 17.83 -0.22
C ASP A 32 2.60 16.60 -0.49
N ARG A 33 1.59 16.78 -1.35
CA ARG A 33 0.64 15.72 -1.65
C ARG A 33 1.36 14.51 -2.26
N ASP A 34 2.25 14.74 -3.21
CA ASP A 34 2.88 13.67 -3.97
C ASP A 34 3.81 12.83 -3.09
N GLY A 35 4.53 13.45 -2.14
CA GLY A 35 5.33 12.74 -1.16
C GLY A 35 4.49 11.96 -0.15
N GLY A 36 3.31 12.46 0.22
CA GLY A 36 2.33 11.70 1.00
C GLY A 36 1.84 10.44 0.29
N GLU A 37 1.43 10.58 -0.97
CA GLU A 37 0.97 9.47 -1.82
C GLU A 37 2.09 8.42 -2.04
N ALA A 38 3.33 8.86 -2.27
CA ALA A 38 4.48 7.97 -2.44
C ALA A 38 4.73 7.10 -1.19
N ILE A 39 4.56 7.66 0.02
CA ILE A 39 4.67 6.89 1.27
C ILE A 39 3.53 5.87 1.38
N ILE A 40 2.29 6.28 1.09
CA ILE A 40 1.12 5.40 1.15
C ILE A 40 1.30 4.22 0.20
N SER A 41 1.65 4.50 -1.06
CA SER A 41 1.88 3.48 -2.08
C SER A 41 2.97 2.48 -1.67
N LEU A 42 4.09 2.95 -1.07
CA LEU A 42 5.11 2.03 -0.55
C LEU A 42 4.57 1.12 0.57
N LEU A 43 3.75 1.66 1.46
CA LEU A 43 3.16 0.90 2.57
C LEU A 43 2.18 -0.15 2.06
N GLU A 44 1.34 0.20 1.08
CA GLU A 44 0.43 -0.71 0.38
C GLU A 44 1.19 -1.84 -0.32
N ASP A 45 2.21 -1.52 -1.12
CA ASP A 45 3.06 -2.52 -1.78
C ASP A 45 3.69 -3.49 -0.77
N ARG A 46 4.13 -2.98 0.38
CA ARG A 46 4.71 -3.80 1.44
C ARG A 46 3.68 -4.74 2.07
N GLU A 47 2.45 -4.28 2.29
CA GLU A 47 1.34 -5.09 2.79
C GLU A 47 0.96 -6.16 1.76
N ASP A 48 0.78 -5.79 0.51
CA ASP A 48 0.42 -6.69 -0.58
C ASP A 48 1.44 -7.80 -0.78
N ILE A 49 2.74 -7.49 -0.68
CA ILE A 49 3.80 -8.50 -0.72
C ILE A 49 3.66 -9.49 0.44
N GLN A 50 3.27 -9.04 1.64
CA GLN A 50 3.06 -9.92 2.78
C GLN A 50 1.86 -10.84 2.56
N ILE A 51 0.75 -10.29 2.06
CA ILE A 51 -0.45 -11.06 1.71
C ILE A 51 -0.11 -12.10 0.63
N ALA A 52 0.58 -11.69 -0.43
CA ALA A 52 1.01 -12.58 -1.51
C ALA A 52 1.91 -13.71 -0.98
N ARG A 53 2.87 -13.40 -0.10
CA ARG A 53 3.72 -14.41 0.55
C ARG A 53 2.90 -15.38 1.40
N GLN A 54 1.97 -14.89 2.21
CA GLN A 54 1.10 -15.73 3.03
C GLN A 54 0.25 -16.66 2.15
N ARG A 55 -0.37 -16.13 1.09
CA ARG A 55 -1.15 -16.91 0.11
C ARG A 55 -0.28 -17.94 -0.62
N SER A 56 0.95 -17.58 -1.01
CA SER A 56 1.87 -18.52 -1.67
C SER A 56 2.22 -19.74 -0.81
N ARG A 57 2.27 -19.58 0.53
CA ARG A 57 2.52 -20.69 1.46
C ARG A 57 1.33 -21.64 1.55
N LYS A 58 0.12 -21.11 1.47
CA LYS A 58 -1.15 -21.86 1.52
C LYS A 58 -1.59 -22.39 0.15
N TRP A 59 -1.03 -21.86 -0.94
CA TRP A 59 -1.36 -22.26 -2.30
C TRP A 59 -1.27 -23.78 -2.49
N ARG A 60 -0.18 -24.41 -2.02
CA ARG A 60 0.03 -25.86 -2.20
C ARG A 60 -0.88 -26.73 -1.33
N THR A 61 -1.39 -26.20 -0.22
CA THR A 61 -2.26 -26.96 0.70
C THR A 61 -3.73 -26.86 0.30
N GLY A 62 -4.09 -25.97 -0.63
CA GLY A 62 -5.49 -25.69 -0.98
C GLY A 62 -6.27 -24.98 0.13
N GLU A 63 -5.59 -24.59 1.23
CA GLU A 63 -6.23 -23.93 2.36
C GLU A 63 -6.74 -22.55 1.94
N GLY A 64 -8.05 -22.33 2.07
CA GLY A 64 -8.70 -21.08 1.67
C GLY A 64 -9.01 -21.00 0.17
N TRP A 65 -8.91 -22.11 -0.58
CA TRP A 65 -9.39 -22.16 -1.96
C TRP A 65 -10.92 -22.34 -1.97
N THR A 66 -11.56 -21.63 -2.90
CA THR A 66 -12.99 -21.77 -3.17
C THR A 66 -13.14 -22.27 -4.61
N PRO A 67 -13.89 -23.36 -4.87
CA PRO A 67 -14.23 -23.78 -6.22
C PRO A 67 -14.89 -22.64 -7.00
N TRP A 68 -14.60 -22.55 -8.30
CA TRP A 68 -15.07 -21.45 -9.14
C TRP A 68 -16.59 -21.29 -9.09
N GLU A 69 -17.33 -22.41 -9.11
CA GLU A 69 -18.79 -22.41 -9.08
C GLU A 69 -19.37 -21.91 -7.74
N GLN A 70 -18.61 -22.04 -6.65
CA GLN A 70 -19.01 -21.49 -5.35
C GLN A 70 -18.68 -19.99 -5.26
N PHE A 71 -17.58 -19.56 -5.87
CA PHE A 71 -17.20 -18.16 -5.96
C PHE A 71 -18.17 -17.35 -6.82
N GLU A 72 -18.55 -17.85 -8.00
CA GLU A 72 -19.55 -17.20 -8.87
C GLU A 72 -20.88 -16.99 -8.14
N LYS A 73 -21.37 -18.04 -7.45
CA LYS A 73 -22.61 -17.92 -6.66
C LYS A 73 -22.54 -16.88 -5.55
N ALA A 74 -21.37 -16.70 -4.93
CA ALA A 74 -21.19 -15.69 -3.89
C ALA A 74 -21.22 -14.27 -4.49
N LEU A 75 -20.56 -14.06 -5.63
CA LEU A 75 -20.62 -12.77 -6.34
C LEU A 75 -22.04 -12.41 -6.77
N ASP A 76 -22.79 -13.37 -7.29
CA ASP A 76 -24.18 -13.17 -7.71
C ASP A 76 -25.11 -12.87 -6.51
N ALA A 77 -24.80 -13.42 -5.33
CA ALA A 77 -25.57 -13.20 -4.11
C ALA A 77 -25.29 -11.84 -3.45
N ASP A 78 -24.05 -11.33 -3.55
CA ASP A 78 -23.62 -10.04 -2.99
C ASP A 78 -23.87 -8.85 -3.94
N ALA A 79 -24.33 -9.09 -5.16
CA ALA A 79 -24.61 -8.05 -6.17
C ALA A 79 -25.95 -7.29 -5.99
N LEU A 80 -26.53 -7.29 -4.79
CA LEU A 80 -27.76 -6.56 -4.42
C LEU A 80 -27.46 -5.27 -3.63
#